data_AF-A0A4R2QU12-F1
#
_entry.id   AF-A0A4R2QU12-F1
#
_cell.length_a   1.000
_cell.length_b   1.000
_cell.length_c   1.000
_cell.angle_alpha   90.00
_cell.angle_beta   90.00
_cell.angle_gamma   90.00
#
_symmetry.space_group_name_H-M   'P 1'
#
loop_
_entity.id
_entity.type
_entity.pdbx_description
1 polymer ?
#
loop_
_entity_poly.entity_id
_entity_poly.type
_entity_poly.pdbx_seq_one_letter_code
_entity_poly.pdbx_strand_id
1 'polypeptide(L)'
;MKRLIAAGLCAGLILAGCAPQTAEPPKPAHEEKPTGESIQFDDLLQTTKIVMTTKAGSDLPKTWKFEGDEAKAKANSLVPVLKEGAALPAGEGRLVQSTVPMVSFILDVGTTKASINVYQDRYEFQGNWYQMENAPERTYGAINKLEK
;
A
#
# COMPACT_ATOMS: atom_id res chain seq x y z
N MET A 1 4.65 12.65 -73.24
CA MET A 1 6.07 12.44 -72.88
C MET A 1 6.17 11.26 -71.91
N LYS A 2 7.11 10.34 -72.17
CA LYS A 2 7.80 9.40 -71.25
C LYS A 2 6.97 8.43 -70.38
N ARG A 3 6.84 7.18 -70.88
CA ARG A 3 7.43 5.92 -70.34
C ARG A 3 7.50 5.72 -68.81
N LEU A 4 6.85 4.69 -68.24
CA LEU A 4 7.40 3.34 -67.97
C LEU A 4 6.56 2.55 -66.92
N ILE A 5 6.40 1.26 -67.20
CA ILE A 5 5.92 0.20 -66.31
C ILE A 5 7.14 -0.42 -65.59
N ALA A 6 7.05 -0.67 -64.28
CA ALA A 6 7.73 -1.76 -63.55
C ALA A 6 7.23 -1.72 -62.08
N ALA A 7 6.39 -2.65 -61.65
CA ALA A 7 6.78 -3.94 -61.07
C ALA A 7 7.67 -3.78 -59.82
N GLY A 8 7.02 -3.65 -58.66
CA GLY A 8 7.61 -3.80 -57.33
C GLY A 8 6.75 -4.76 -56.53
N LEU A 9 7.07 -6.04 -56.66
CA LEU A 9 6.44 -7.17 -56.01
C LEU A 9 6.75 -7.13 -54.50
N CYS A 10 5.77 -6.80 -53.65
CA CYS A 10 5.76 -7.23 -52.26
C CYS A 10 4.35 -7.72 -51.92
N ALA A 11 4.04 -8.90 -52.48
CA ALA A 11 3.09 -9.80 -51.85
C ALA A 11 3.76 -10.33 -50.57
N GLY A 12 3.17 -10.05 -49.42
CA GLY A 12 3.66 -10.59 -48.15
C GLY A 12 2.92 -10.03 -46.95
N LEU A 13 2.07 -10.88 -46.38
CA LEU A 13 1.43 -10.79 -45.05
C LEU A 13 0.14 -9.95 -44.96
N ILE A 14 -0.94 -10.65 -45.29
CA ILE A 14 -2.21 -10.55 -44.56
C ILE A 14 -1.90 -10.68 -43.06
N LEU A 15 -2.19 -9.66 -42.27
CA LEU A 15 -2.68 -9.83 -40.91
C LEU A 15 -3.86 -8.88 -40.70
N ALA A 16 -4.98 -9.51 -40.39
CA ALA A 16 -6.23 -8.89 -40.05
C ALA A 16 -6.07 -7.95 -38.83
N GLY A 17 -6.80 -6.83 -38.88
CA GLY A 17 -7.37 -6.17 -37.71
C GLY A 17 -6.42 -5.76 -36.58
N CYS A 18 -5.79 -4.60 -36.71
CA CYS A 18 -5.58 -3.75 -35.54
C CYS A 18 -6.78 -2.81 -35.44
N ALA A 19 -7.85 -3.26 -34.78
CA ALA A 19 -8.77 -2.33 -34.15
C ALA A 19 -7.94 -1.46 -33.18
N PRO A 20 -8.21 -0.15 -33.06
CA PRO A 20 -7.53 0.66 -32.07
C PRO A 20 -7.85 0.04 -30.70
N GLN A 21 -6.83 -0.51 -30.03
CA GLN A 21 -6.94 -0.87 -28.62
C GLN A 21 -7.31 0.42 -27.91
N THR A 22 -8.59 0.55 -27.59
CA THR A 22 -9.08 1.54 -26.66
C THR A 22 -8.37 1.17 -25.38
N ALA A 23 -7.36 1.95 -25.00
CA ALA A 23 -6.67 1.78 -23.74
C ALA A 23 -7.76 1.73 -22.66
N GLU A 24 -7.88 0.58 -21.99
CA GLU A 24 -8.76 0.48 -20.85
C GLU A 24 -8.37 1.63 -19.89
N PRO A 25 -9.34 2.41 -19.41
CA PRO A 25 -9.05 3.42 -18.40
C PRO A 25 -8.31 2.73 -17.25
N PRO A 26 -7.25 3.35 -16.68
CA PRO A 26 -6.48 2.73 -15.63
C PRO A 26 -7.44 2.30 -14.53
N LYS A 27 -7.47 1.00 -14.27
CA LYS A 27 -8.25 0.41 -13.19
C LYS A 27 -7.89 1.18 -11.91
N PRO A 28 -8.85 1.74 -11.16
CA PRO A 28 -8.52 2.44 -9.92
C PRO A 28 -7.67 1.51 -9.05
N ALA A 29 -6.59 2.03 -8.48
CA ALA A 29 -5.65 1.28 -7.64
C ALA A 29 -6.29 0.72 -6.34
N HIS A 30 -7.57 1.04 -6.12
CA HIS A 30 -8.37 0.53 -5.02
C HIS A 30 -9.41 -0.44 -5.59
N GLU A 31 -9.15 -1.73 -5.40
CA GLU A 31 -10.23 -2.72 -5.35
C GLU A 31 -11.17 -2.32 -4.21
N GLU A 32 -12.46 -2.25 -4.51
CA GLU A 32 -13.50 -2.13 -3.50
C GLU A 32 -13.30 -3.24 -2.46
N LYS A 33 -13.25 -2.85 -1.19
CA LYS A 33 -12.99 -3.76 -0.08
C LYS A 33 -13.95 -4.96 -0.14
N PRO A 34 -13.47 -6.19 0.14
CA PRO A 34 -14.36 -7.31 0.38
C PRO A 34 -15.24 -6.98 1.60
N THR A 35 -16.53 -7.25 1.46
CA THR A 35 -17.60 -7.15 2.46
C THR A 35 -17.42 -8.18 3.58
N GLY A 36 -16.32 -8.10 4.30
CA GLY A 36 -16.12 -8.74 5.60
C GLY A 36 -16.27 -7.72 6.73
N GLU A 37 -16.43 -8.19 7.96
CA GLU A 37 -16.35 -7.32 9.14
C GLU A 37 -15.04 -6.51 9.10
N SER A 38 -15.14 -5.20 9.33
CA SER A 38 -13.96 -4.34 9.36
C SER A 38 -13.09 -4.73 10.55
N ILE A 39 -11.81 -5.05 10.28
CA ILE A 39 -10.82 -5.37 11.31
C ILE A 39 -10.68 -4.14 12.23
N GLN A 40 -10.85 -4.35 13.53
CA GLN A 40 -10.63 -3.34 14.57
C GLN A 40 -9.16 -3.35 15.02
N PHE A 41 -8.74 -2.29 15.72
CA PHE A 41 -7.36 -2.23 16.22
C PHE A 41 -7.00 -3.40 17.15
N ASP A 42 -7.94 -3.86 17.99
CA ASP A 42 -7.69 -4.97 18.92
C ASP A 42 -7.56 -6.32 18.20
N ASP A 43 -8.14 -6.47 17.02
CA ASP A 43 -7.99 -7.69 16.22
C ASP A 43 -6.54 -7.84 15.74
N LEU A 44 -5.81 -6.74 15.56
CA LEU A 44 -4.40 -6.77 15.18
C LEU A 44 -3.53 -7.47 16.24
N LEU A 45 -4.00 -7.62 17.48
CA LEU A 45 -3.28 -8.38 18.52
C LEU A 45 -3.22 -9.88 18.20
N GLN A 46 -4.05 -10.36 17.27
CA GLN A 46 -4.04 -11.74 16.79
C GLN A 46 -3.09 -11.95 15.59
N THR A 47 -2.26 -10.95 15.28
CA THR A 47 -1.36 -11.00 14.13
C THR A 47 -0.37 -12.16 14.21
N THR A 48 -0.30 -12.96 13.15
CA THR A 48 0.65 -14.08 13.02
C THR A 48 1.85 -13.75 12.15
N LYS A 49 1.74 -12.70 11.31
CA LYS A 49 2.80 -12.21 10.45
C LYS A 49 2.71 -10.72 10.21
N ILE A 50 3.84 -10.03 10.24
CA ILE A 50 3.96 -8.61 9.88
C ILE A 50 5.01 -8.46 8.81
N VAL A 51 4.66 -7.79 7.71
CA VAL A 51 5.60 -7.28 6.73
C VAL A 51 5.65 -5.77 6.88
N MET A 52 6.83 -5.24 7.20
CA MET A 52 7.08 -3.80 7.33
C MET A 52 7.93 -3.34 6.15
N THR A 53 7.54 -2.25 5.50
CA THR A 53 8.25 -1.67 4.35
C THR A 53 8.42 -0.17 4.56
N THR A 54 9.65 0.34 4.48
CA THR A 54 9.90 1.79 4.55
C THR A 54 9.94 2.44 3.17
N LYS A 55 9.71 3.75 3.11
CA LYS A 55 9.88 4.52 1.87
C LYS A 55 11.27 4.34 1.25
N ALA A 56 11.32 4.43 -0.08
CA ALA A 56 12.58 4.49 -0.81
C ALA A 56 13.40 5.73 -0.35
N GLY A 57 14.64 5.51 0.09
CA GLY A 57 15.52 6.56 0.62
C GLY A 57 15.49 6.71 2.15
N SER A 58 14.80 5.83 2.89
CA SER A 58 15.03 5.65 4.33
C SER A 58 16.42 5.02 4.58
N ASP A 59 17.08 5.40 5.67
CA ASP A 59 18.31 4.76 6.14
C ASP A 59 18.08 3.36 6.74
N LEU A 60 16.81 3.01 6.97
CA LEU A 60 16.42 1.70 7.48
C LEU A 60 16.32 0.65 6.36
N PRO A 61 16.54 -0.65 6.66
CA PRO A 61 16.29 -1.75 5.73
C PRO A 61 14.93 -1.66 5.04
N LYS A 62 14.88 -1.93 3.73
CA LYS A 62 13.70 -1.66 2.91
C LYS A 62 12.48 -2.52 3.28
N THR A 63 12.69 -3.74 3.79
CA THR A 63 11.60 -4.66 4.14
C THR A 63 12.02 -5.60 5.27
N TRP A 64 11.16 -5.74 6.27
CA TRP A 64 11.28 -6.74 7.33
C TRP A 64 10.06 -7.65 7.36
N LYS A 65 10.28 -8.89 7.80
CA LYS A 65 9.23 -9.89 7.94
C LYS A 65 9.37 -10.52 9.32
N PHE A 66 8.30 -10.43 10.10
CA PHE A 66 8.18 -11.02 11.43
C PHE A 66 7.07 -12.06 11.39
N GLU A 67 7.27 -13.21 12.03
CA GLU A 67 6.29 -14.32 12.05
C GLU A 67 6.17 -14.90 13.47
N GLY A 68 5.03 -15.53 13.76
CA GLY A 68 4.77 -16.19 15.03
C GLY A 68 4.79 -15.23 16.23
N ASP A 69 5.49 -15.61 17.30
CA ASP A 69 5.50 -14.83 18.55
C ASP A 69 6.22 -13.48 18.39
N GLU A 70 7.17 -13.37 17.47
CA GLU A 70 7.78 -12.09 17.17
C GLU A 70 6.75 -11.14 16.54
N ALA A 71 5.98 -11.60 15.55
CA ALA A 71 4.91 -10.80 14.96
C ALA A 71 3.90 -10.32 16.00
N LYS A 72 3.50 -11.20 16.93
CA LYS A 72 2.63 -10.83 18.06
C LYS A 72 3.27 -9.76 18.95
N ALA A 73 4.54 -9.87 19.29
CA ALA A 73 5.23 -8.89 20.13
C ALA A 73 5.29 -7.50 19.45
N LYS A 74 5.57 -7.47 18.13
CA LYS A 74 5.55 -6.24 17.34
C LYS A 74 4.12 -5.64 17.29
N ALA A 75 3.09 -6.46 17.07
CA ALA A 75 1.70 -6.01 17.07
C ALA A 75 1.29 -5.44 18.44
N ASN A 76 1.64 -6.10 19.55
CA ASN A 76 1.38 -5.62 20.91
C ASN A 76 2.03 -4.26 21.22
N SER A 77 3.16 -3.96 20.58
CA SER A 77 3.83 -2.66 20.71
C SER A 77 3.19 -1.58 19.82
N LEU A 78 2.69 -1.97 18.65
CA LEU A 78 2.12 -1.07 17.65
C LEU A 78 0.68 -0.65 18.00
N VAL A 79 -0.18 -1.59 18.41
CA VAL A 79 -1.63 -1.36 18.61
C VAL A 79 -1.93 -0.22 19.59
N PRO A 80 -1.28 -0.12 20.76
CA PRO A 80 -1.55 0.99 21.69
C PRO A 80 -1.33 2.37 21.04
N VAL A 81 -0.27 2.52 20.24
CA VAL A 81 0.04 3.77 19.53
C VAL A 81 -1.04 4.10 18.50
N LEU A 82 -1.58 3.09 17.80
CA LEU A 82 -2.70 3.28 16.87
C LEU A 82 -4.02 3.62 17.58
N LYS A 83 -4.23 3.18 18.82
CA LYS A 83 -5.45 3.52 19.56
C LYS A 83 -5.44 4.97 20.09
N GLU A 84 -4.27 5.59 20.18
CA GLU A 84 -4.12 7.01 20.55
C GLU A 84 -4.50 7.97 19.40
N GLY A 85 -4.56 7.49 18.15
CA GLY A 85 -4.82 8.36 17.01
C GLY A 85 -6.27 8.89 16.97
N ALA A 86 -6.41 10.19 16.76
CA ALA A 86 -7.71 10.83 16.62
C ALA A 86 -8.26 10.64 15.21
N ALA A 87 -9.45 10.05 15.08
CA ALA A 87 -10.09 9.84 13.78
C ALA A 87 -10.30 11.17 13.04
N LEU A 88 -9.87 11.22 11.79
CA LEU A 88 -10.03 12.37 10.91
C LEU A 88 -11.33 12.29 10.11
N PRO A 89 -11.99 13.42 9.81
CA PRO A 89 -13.17 13.43 8.95
C PRO A 89 -12.91 12.81 7.57
N ALA A 90 -13.93 12.14 7.03
CA ALA A 90 -13.88 11.57 5.68
C ALA A 90 -13.67 12.68 4.64
N GLY A 91 -12.48 12.74 4.05
CA GLY A 91 -12.11 13.76 3.04
C GLY A 91 -10.76 14.40 3.32
N GLU A 92 -10.41 14.65 4.58
CA GLU A 92 -9.10 15.20 4.94
C GLU A 92 -7.96 14.20 4.67
N GLY A 93 -8.25 12.91 4.83
CA GLY A 93 -7.35 11.84 4.43
C GLY A 93 -7.10 11.72 2.93
N ARG A 94 -8.00 12.22 2.07
CA ARG A 94 -7.84 12.12 0.60
C ARG A 94 -6.77 13.06 0.05
N LEU A 95 -6.40 14.11 0.78
CA LEU A 95 -5.35 15.06 0.38
C LEU A 95 -3.94 14.42 0.34
N VAL A 96 -3.80 13.20 0.90
CA VAL A 96 -2.53 12.52 1.12
C VAL A 96 -2.21 11.49 0.02
N GLN A 97 -3.10 11.25 -0.95
CA GLN A 97 -2.89 10.26 -2.02
C GLN A 97 -1.64 10.54 -2.88
N SER A 98 -1.12 11.78 -2.87
CA SER A 98 0.13 12.16 -3.53
C SER A 98 1.38 11.91 -2.69
N THR A 99 1.25 11.60 -1.41
CA THR A 99 2.36 11.42 -0.47
C THR A 99 2.69 9.93 -0.34
N VAL A 100 3.98 9.58 -0.39
CA VAL A 100 4.44 8.21 -0.17
C VAL A 100 4.47 7.92 1.34
N PRO A 101 3.86 6.81 1.82
CA PRO A 101 3.96 6.40 3.21
C PRO A 101 5.43 6.28 3.63
N MET A 102 5.76 6.77 4.82
CA MET A 102 7.11 6.61 5.37
C MET A 102 7.36 5.17 5.78
N VAL A 103 6.33 4.51 6.32
CA VAL A 103 6.32 3.07 6.65
C VAL A 103 4.95 2.50 6.31
N SER A 104 4.92 1.31 5.72
CA SER A 104 3.72 0.52 5.49
C SER A 104 3.84 -0.82 6.23
N PHE A 105 2.74 -1.25 6.86
CA PHE A 105 2.61 -2.53 7.52
C PHE A 105 1.54 -3.36 6.83
N ILE A 106 1.82 -4.63 6.55
CA ILE A 106 0.85 -5.64 6.16
C ILE A 106 0.84 -6.71 7.25
N LEU A 107 -0.32 -6.91 7.86
CA LEU A 107 -0.51 -7.83 8.98
C LEU A 107 -1.44 -8.96 8.58
N ASP A 108 -1.06 -10.20 8.87
CA ASP A 108 -1.93 -11.37 8.74
C ASP A 108 -2.67 -11.59 10.06
N VAL A 109 -3.98 -11.33 10.05
CA VAL A 109 -4.88 -11.36 11.21
C VAL A 109 -5.89 -12.49 11.01
N GLY A 110 -5.57 -13.67 11.54
CA GLY A 110 -6.32 -14.90 11.26
C GLY A 110 -6.32 -15.22 9.77
N THR A 111 -7.50 -15.22 9.14
CA THR A 111 -7.69 -15.45 7.69
C THR A 111 -7.71 -14.16 6.87
N THR A 112 -7.59 -13.01 7.52
CA THR A 112 -7.71 -11.68 6.89
C THR A 112 -6.39 -10.94 6.89
N LYS A 113 -6.27 -9.94 6.01
CA LYS A 113 -5.11 -9.04 5.98
C LYS A 113 -5.52 -7.64 6.39
N ALA A 114 -4.68 -6.99 7.19
CA ALA A 114 -4.79 -5.59 7.53
C ALA A 114 -3.61 -4.80 6.94
N SER A 115 -3.87 -3.57 6.53
CA SER A 115 -2.84 -2.64 6.07
C SER A 115 -2.86 -1.36 6.89
N ILE A 116 -1.68 -0.89 7.26
CA ILE A 116 -1.48 0.41 7.91
C ILE A 116 -0.41 1.17 7.13
N ASN A 117 -0.73 2.39 6.71
CA ASN A 117 0.22 3.30 6.08
C ASN A 117 0.49 4.47 7.01
N VAL A 118 1.74 4.62 7.43
CA VAL A 118 2.17 5.68 8.34
C VAL A 118 2.86 6.79 7.56
N TYR A 119 2.38 8.01 7.78
CA TYR A 119 2.91 9.26 7.26
C TYR A 119 3.55 10.06 8.40
N GLN A 120 3.98 11.29 8.10
CA GLN A 120 4.71 12.10 9.06
C GLN A 120 3.91 12.39 10.33
N ASP A 121 2.65 12.83 10.19
CA ASP A 121 1.79 13.29 11.29
C ASP A 121 0.49 12.46 11.46
N ARG A 122 0.27 11.46 10.60
CA ARG A 122 -0.98 10.71 10.49
C ARG A 122 -0.76 9.31 9.98
N TYR A 123 -1.75 8.45 10.13
CA TYR A 123 -1.76 7.13 9.50
C TYR A 123 -3.13 6.80 8.91
N GLU A 124 -3.10 5.90 7.94
CA GLU A 124 -4.27 5.29 7.35
C GLU A 124 -4.34 3.83 7.78
N PHE A 125 -5.53 3.40 8.21
CA PHE A 125 -5.84 2.03 8.58
C PHE A 125 -7.12 1.60 7.85
N GLN A 126 -6.97 0.70 6.89
CA GLN A 126 -8.07 0.21 6.06
C GLN A 126 -8.96 1.34 5.50
N GLY A 127 -8.39 2.35 4.88
CA GLY A 127 -9.08 3.50 4.28
C GLY A 127 -9.56 4.56 5.26
N ASN A 128 -9.46 4.32 6.57
CA ASN A 128 -9.79 5.30 7.62
C ASN A 128 -8.53 6.04 8.04
N TRP A 129 -8.66 7.34 8.29
CA TRP A 129 -7.53 8.22 8.59
C TRP A 129 -7.54 8.70 10.02
N TYR A 130 -6.35 8.82 10.60
CA TYR A 130 -6.16 9.17 12.00
C TYR A 130 -4.98 10.13 12.14
N GLN A 131 -5.16 11.20 12.91
CA GLN A 131 -4.11 12.15 13.28
C GLN A 131 -3.35 11.62 14.49
N MET A 132 -2.01 11.71 14.45
CA MET A 132 -1.15 11.45 15.59
C MET A 132 -0.77 12.77 16.25
N GLU A 133 -0.95 12.90 17.57
CA GLU A 133 -0.57 14.13 18.30
C GLU A 133 0.94 14.39 18.32
N ASN A 134 1.80 13.35 18.20
CA ASN A 134 3.26 13.44 18.35
C ASN A 134 4.06 12.55 17.36
N ALA A 135 3.67 12.49 16.09
CA ALA A 135 4.39 11.68 15.09
C ALA A 135 5.48 12.52 14.40
N PRO A 136 6.76 12.10 14.48
CA PRO A 136 7.26 10.77 14.13
C PRO A 136 7.90 9.95 15.28
N GLU A 137 8.08 10.54 16.46
CA GLU A 137 8.88 9.94 17.55
C GLU A 137 8.23 8.70 18.17
N ARG A 138 6.90 8.69 18.33
CA ARG A 138 6.21 7.55 18.98
C ARG A 138 6.14 6.31 18.08
N THR A 139 5.83 6.50 16.81
CA THR A 139 5.70 5.39 15.86
C THR A 139 7.08 4.86 15.43
N TYR A 140 8.03 5.75 15.11
CA TYR A 140 9.39 5.31 14.74
C TYR A 140 10.22 4.90 15.95
N GLY A 141 10.02 5.52 17.11
CA GLY A 141 10.67 5.09 18.34
C GLY A 141 10.28 3.66 18.73
N ALA A 142 9.02 3.27 18.53
CA ALA A 142 8.60 1.88 18.68
C ALA A 142 9.34 0.99 17.66
N ILE A 143 9.30 1.32 16.36
CA ILE A 143 9.97 0.55 15.28
C ILE A 143 11.47 0.40 15.51
N ASN A 144 12.19 1.47 15.85
CA ASN A 144 13.65 1.43 16.05
C ASN A 144 14.03 0.61 17.28
N LYS A 145 13.16 0.52 18.29
CA LYS A 145 13.34 -0.39 19.44
C LYS A 145 13.10 -1.85 19.07
N LEU A 146 12.50 -2.13 17.91
CA LEU A 146 12.33 -3.49 17.37
C LEU A 146 13.63 -4.02 16.76
N GLU A 147 14.67 -3.20 16.59
CA GLU A 147 15.99 -3.54 16.02
C GLU A 147 17.06 -3.93 17.06
N LYS A 148 16.75 -3.88 18.36
CA LYS A 148 17.63 -4.33 19.46
C LYS A 148 17.08 -5.59 20.12
#